data_AF-M0MAS7-F1
#
_entry.id   AF-M0MAS7-F1
#
_cell.length_a   1.000
_cell.length_b   1.000
_cell.length_c   1.000
_cell.angle_alpha   90.00
_cell.angle_beta   90.00
_cell.angle_gamma   90.00
#
_symmetry.space_group_name_H-M   'P 1'
#
loop_
_entity.id
_entity.type
_entity.pdbx_description
1 polymer ?
#
loop_
_entity_poly.entity_id
_entity_poly.type
_entity_poly.pdbx_seq_one_letter_code
_entity_poly.pdbx_strand_id
1 'polypeptide(L)'
;MPDEQQGYVSFDEIIAYLRSNGESSPADISESRRRENVVRLQCRALQECGLVVQVTHGIYTLSERGHRYADDEIELPREDGEIDIEGLRTERPQARRGSRITDFSEIDAETIKRFNYAFYSNSRDRYGLVNCSSETTERRISNVKDFQLDRVMREFPTDEPLSQQCAHWVRAISGKHFFPDANHRTAMGSLAALLQLNGIDIPPAWPGRHIDRTVLKSKFVRNFVVDVRFDNLWRRDEQYILWHRHFTALFHDSKERQSHRISTQRLKESLENARKTVRR
;
A
#
# COMPACT_ATOMS: atom_id res chain seq x y z
N MET A 1 -21.66 -15.01 -32.71
CA MET A 1 -21.18 -15.13 -31.33
C MET A 1 -20.01 -14.18 -31.20
N PRO A 2 -20.16 -12.96 -30.66
CA PRO A 2 -19.02 -12.09 -30.45
C PRO A 2 -18.28 -12.52 -29.16
N ASP A 3 -16.97 -12.72 -29.30
CA ASP A 3 -16.03 -13.10 -28.25
C ASP A 3 -16.10 -12.18 -27.02
N GLU A 4 -16.28 -12.77 -25.85
CA GLU A 4 -16.20 -12.15 -24.53
C GLU A 4 -14.74 -11.88 -24.07
N GLN A 5 -13.78 -11.69 -24.99
CA GLN A 5 -12.38 -11.37 -24.66
C GLN A 5 -12.11 -9.87 -24.43
N GLN A 6 -13.13 -9.02 -24.38
CA GLN A 6 -12.97 -7.58 -24.17
C GLN A 6 -12.78 -7.22 -22.69
N GLY A 7 -11.54 -7.29 -22.18
CA GLY A 7 -11.24 -6.63 -20.90
C GLY A 7 -9.83 -6.70 -20.34
N TYR A 8 -9.05 -7.72 -20.71
CA TYR A 8 -7.69 -7.91 -20.17
C TYR A 8 -6.63 -7.52 -21.19
N VAL A 9 -5.52 -6.94 -20.72
CA VAL A 9 -4.31 -6.74 -21.52
C VAL A 9 -3.40 -7.93 -21.23
N SER A 10 -2.81 -8.60 -22.21
CA SER A 10 -1.84 -9.67 -21.94
C SER A 10 -0.48 -9.10 -21.49
N PHE A 11 0.40 -9.95 -20.95
CA PHE A 11 1.76 -9.50 -20.66
C PHE A 11 2.52 -9.10 -21.94
N ASP A 12 2.28 -9.84 -23.02
CA ASP A 12 2.87 -9.59 -24.35
C ASP A 12 2.42 -8.23 -24.90
N GLU A 13 1.15 -7.87 -24.74
CA GLU A 13 0.62 -6.56 -25.16
C GLU A 13 1.27 -5.40 -24.39
N ILE A 14 1.52 -5.55 -23.08
CA ILE A 14 2.23 -4.53 -22.28
C ILE A 14 3.68 -4.37 -22.77
N ILE A 15 4.37 -5.49 -23.01
CA ILE A 15 5.76 -5.48 -23.49
C ILE A 15 5.84 -4.83 -24.87
N ALA A 16 4.93 -5.18 -25.79
CA ALA A 16 4.85 -4.59 -27.11
C ALA A 16 4.54 -3.09 -27.07
N TYR A 17 3.67 -2.66 -26.16
CA TYR A 17 3.37 -1.25 -25.93
C TYR A 17 4.61 -0.48 -25.45
N LEU A 18 5.31 -0.99 -24.44
CA LEU A 18 6.53 -0.36 -23.91
C LEU A 18 7.67 -0.35 -24.94
N ARG A 19 7.77 -1.38 -25.78
CA ARG A 19 8.74 -1.40 -26.91
C ARG A 19 8.48 -0.26 -27.89
N SER A 20 7.21 0.00 -28.20
CA SER A 20 6.81 0.97 -29.22
C SER A 20 6.79 2.41 -28.71
N ASN A 21 6.40 2.62 -27.44
CA ASN A 21 6.17 3.94 -26.86
C ASN A 21 7.25 4.37 -25.85
N GLY A 22 8.12 3.45 -25.42
CA GLY A 22 9.15 3.72 -24.41
C GLY A 22 8.57 3.80 -23.00
N GLU A 23 8.99 4.83 -22.25
CA GLU A 23 8.56 5.05 -20.87
C GLU A 23 7.06 5.36 -20.80
N SER A 24 6.30 4.60 -20.01
CA SER A 24 4.84 4.78 -19.94
C SER A 24 4.27 4.43 -18.58
N SER A 25 3.16 5.09 -18.20
CA SER A 25 2.38 4.76 -17.02
C SER A 25 1.33 3.69 -17.31
N PRO A 26 0.81 2.99 -16.27
CA PRO A 26 -0.36 2.12 -16.43
C PRO A 26 -1.57 2.83 -17.03
N ALA A 27 -1.71 4.15 -16.83
CA ALA A 27 -2.79 4.92 -17.44
C ALA A 27 -2.59 5.03 -18.96
N ASP A 28 -1.37 5.30 -19.40
CA ASP A 28 -1.00 5.39 -20.82
C ASP A 28 -1.20 4.03 -21.50
N ILE A 29 -0.65 2.95 -20.90
CA ILE A 29 -0.77 1.57 -21.39
C ILE A 29 -2.23 1.10 -21.42
N SER A 30 -3.09 1.59 -20.51
CA SER A 30 -4.50 1.23 -20.50
C SER A 30 -5.34 1.91 -21.59
N GLU A 31 -4.82 3.00 -22.17
CA GLU A 31 -5.47 3.84 -23.20
C GLU A 31 -6.94 4.20 -22.89
N SER A 32 -7.32 4.30 -21.61
CA SER A 32 -8.72 4.47 -21.15
C SER A 32 -9.72 3.38 -21.60
N ARG A 33 -9.25 2.30 -22.24
CA ARG A 33 -10.07 1.17 -22.71
C ARG A 33 -10.00 -0.03 -21.78
N ARG A 34 -8.98 -0.06 -20.92
CA ARG A 34 -8.65 -1.18 -20.05
C ARG A 34 -8.65 -0.73 -18.60
N ARG A 35 -8.74 -1.69 -17.67
CA ARG A 35 -8.67 -1.38 -16.24
C ARG A 35 -7.22 -1.06 -15.88
N GLU A 36 -6.90 0.22 -15.69
CA GLU A 36 -5.58 0.71 -15.27
C GLU A 36 -4.99 -0.09 -14.10
N ASN A 37 -5.83 -0.52 -13.16
CA ASN A 37 -5.41 -1.29 -11.98
C ASN A 37 -4.85 -2.66 -12.34
N VAL A 38 -5.44 -3.31 -13.36
CA VAL A 38 -4.98 -4.61 -13.86
C VAL A 38 -3.63 -4.44 -14.51
N VAL A 39 -3.51 -3.46 -15.42
CA VAL A 39 -2.26 -3.11 -16.10
C VAL A 39 -1.15 -2.79 -15.10
N ARG A 40 -1.46 -2.09 -14.00
CA ARG A 40 -0.50 -1.78 -12.94
C ARG A 40 0.01 -3.03 -12.22
N LEU A 41 -0.87 -3.97 -11.88
CA LEU A 41 -0.48 -5.25 -11.30
C LEU A 41 0.41 -6.04 -12.25
N GLN A 42 0.09 -6.01 -13.54
CA GLN A 42 0.87 -6.70 -14.56
C GLN A 42 2.26 -6.07 -14.77
N CYS A 43 2.36 -4.74 -14.77
CA CYS A 43 3.65 -4.05 -14.81
C CYS A 43 4.53 -4.45 -13.61
N ARG A 44 3.94 -4.65 -12.42
CA ARG A 44 4.68 -5.13 -11.26
C ARG A 44 5.13 -6.57 -11.38
N ALA A 45 4.25 -7.46 -11.83
CA ALA A 45 4.61 -8.85 -12.12
C ALA A 45 5.79 -8.92 -13.12
N LEU A 46 5.73 -8.15 -14.21
CA LEU A 46 6.83 -8.05 -15.17
C LEU A 46 8.11 -7.48 -14.55
N GLN A 47 7.99 -6.51 -13.64
CA GLN A 47 9.14 -5.93 -12.94
C GLN A 47 9.80 -6.97 -12.03
N GLU A 48 9.00 -7.76 -11.33
CA GLU A 48 9.44 -8.85 -10.48
C GLU A 48 10.09 -9.99 -11.28
N CYS A 49 9.68 -10.22 -12.53
CA CYS A 49 10.39 -11.14 -13.44
C CYS A 49 11.65 -10.49 -14.06
N GLY A 50 11.83 -9.19 -13.88
CA GLY A 50 12.94 -8.41 -14.42
C GLY A 50 12.79 -8.11 -15.91
N LEU A 51 11.57 -8.12 -16.46
CA LEU A 51 11.26 -7.78 -17.85
C LEU A 51 11.00 -6.29 -18.05
N VAL A 52 10.49 -5.61 -17.01
CA VAL A 52 10.38 -4.15 -16.99
C VAL A 52 11.15 -3.58 -15.81
N VAL A 53 11.50 -2.31 -15.89
CA VAL A 53 12.04 -1.54 -14.77
C VAL A 53 11.19 -0.29 -14.56
N GLN A 54 11.02 0.07 -13.30
CA GLN A 54 10.37 1.32 -12.93
C GLN A 54 11.41 2.44 -12.93
N VAL A 55 11.31 3.37 -13.88
CA VAL A 55 12.26 4.51 -14.01
C VAL A 55 11.94 5.60 -12.98
N THR A 56 10.65 5.85 -12.78
CA THR A 56 10.13 6.75 -11.74
C THR A 56 8.75 6.26 -11.27
N HIS A 57 8.15 6.93 -10.29
CA HIS A 57 6.94 6.46 -9.63
C HIS A 57 5.78 6.23 -10.62
N GLY A 58 5.44 4.97 -10.85
CA GLY A 58 4.37 4.58 -11.76
C GLY A 58 4.71 4.66 -13.24
N ILE A 59 5.97 4.87 -13.62
CA ILE A 59 6.45 4.88 -15.00
C ILE A 59 7.39 3.69 -15.21
N TYR A 60 7.08 2.88 -16.21
CA TYR A 60 7.79 1.65 -16.54
C TYR A 60 8.41 1.75 -17.93
N THR A 61 9.52 1.05 -18.13
CA THR A 61 10.16 0.80 -19.43
C THR A 61 10.70 -0.62 -19.47
N LEU A 62 11.05 -1.14 -20.65
CA LEU A 62 11.65 -2.47 -20.77
C LEU A 62 13.03 -2.50 -20.10
N SER A 63 13.33 -3.62 -19.44
CA SER A 63 14.70 -3.93 -19.04
C SER A 63 15.49 -4.47 -20.22
N GLU A 64 16.80 -4.70 -20.07
CA GLU A 64 17.60 -5.43 -21.08
C GLU A 64 17.00 -6.82 -21.37
N ARG A 65 16.60 -7.56 -20.33
CA ARG A 65 15.91 -8.85 -20.49
C ARG A 65 14.58 -8.70 -21.21
N GLY A 66 13.83 -7.62 -20.93
CA GLY A 66 12.57 -7.31 -21.59
C GLY A 66 12.73 -7.01 -23.08
N HIS A 67 13.77 -6.26 -23.46
CA HIS A 67 14.12 -6.02 -24.86
C HIS A 67 14.47 -7.32 -25.58
N ARG A 68 15.36 -8.14 -25.00
CA ARG A 68 15.73 -9.44 -25.56
C ARG A 68 14.52 -10.36 -25.74
N TYR A 69 13.57 -10.33 -24.81
CA TYR A 69 12.32 -11.07 -24.95
C TYR A 69 11.46 -10.52 -26.08
N ALA A 70 11.27 -9.19 -26.14
CA ALA A 70 10.45 -8.55 -27.17
C ALA A 70 11.05 -8.66 -28.58
N ASP A 71 12.36 -8.88 -28.68
CA ASP A 71 13.12 -9.12 -29.91
C ASP A 71 13.24 -10.63 -30.26
N ASP A 72 12.51 -11.51 -29.55
CA ASP A 72 12.52 -12.97 -29.72
C ASP A 72 13.91 -13.62 -29.52
N GLU A 73 14.83 -12.97 -28.80
CA GLU A 73 16.16 -13.53 -28.49
C GLU A 73 16.15 -14.50 -27.31
N ILE A 74 15.13 -14.42 -26.45
CA ILE A 74 14.92 -15.33 -25.33
C ILE A 74 13.47 -15.78 -25.30
N GLU A 75 13.27 -17.06 -25.02
CA GLU A 75 11.94 -17.61 -24.73
C GLU A 75 11.74 -17.63 -23.21
N LEU A 76 10.50 -17.36 -22.78
CA LEU A 76 10.09 -17.47 -21.39
C LEU A 76 9.12 -18.65 -21.25
N PRO A 77 9.09 -19.33 -20.08
CA PRO A 77 8.07 -20.31 -19.77
C PRO A 77 6.67 -19.73 -20.00
N ARG A 78 5.79 -20.54 -20.60
CA ARG A 78 4.40 -20.17 -20.86
C ARG A 78 3.45 -21.20 -20.25
N GLU A 79 2.35 -20.73 -19.70
CA GLU A 79 1.21 -21.53 -19.24
C GLU A 79 -0.06 -20.97 -19.91
N ASP A 80 -0.87 -21.84 -20.51
CA ASP A 80 -2.06 -21.46 -21.30
C ASP A 80 -1.82 -20.36 -22.36
N GLY A 81 -0.61 -20.31 -22.93
CA GLY A 81 -0.23 -19.36 -23.97
C GLY A 81 0.22 -17.99 -23.44
N GLU A 82 0.13 -17.74 -22.14
CA GLU A 82 0.62 -16.52 -21.48
C GLU A 82 1.97 -16.75 -20.81
N ILE A 83 2.72 -15.68 -20.52
CA ILE A 83 3.97 -15.77 -19.76
C ILE A 83 3.66 -16.32 -18.36
N ASP A 84 4.32 -17.42 -17.98
CA ASP A 84 4.22 -18.00 -16.64
C ASP A 84 5.05 -17.15 -15.63
N ILE A 85 4.39 -16.14 -15.07
CA ILE A 85 4.97 -15.25 -14.07
C ILE A 85 5.33 -16.00 -12.78
N GLU A 86 4.54 -16.99 -12.36
CA GLU A 86 4.77 -17.70 -11.10
C GLU A 86 5.99 -18.63 -11.20
N GLY A 87 6.14 -19.34 -12.31
CA GLY A 87 7.34 -20.11 -12.62
C GLY A 87 8.59 -19.22 -12.61
N LEU A 88 8.52 -18.07 -13.28
CA LEU A 88 9.62 -17.10 -13.33
C LEU A 88 9.97 -16.47 -11.96
N ARG A 89 8.99 -16.30 -11.07
CA ARG A 89 9.22 -15.81 -9.69
C ARG A 89 10.00 -16.83 -8.87
N THR A 90 9.80 -18.12 -9.13
CA THR A 90 10.39 -19.22 -8.35
C THR A 90 11.86 -19.46 -8.68
N GLU A 91 12.31 -19.08 -9.88
CA GLU A 91 13.72 -19.20 -10.32
C GLU A 91 14.66 -18.16 -9.71
N ARG A 92 14.15 -17.07 -9.10
CA ARG A 92 15.02 -16.12 -8.40
C ARG A 92 15.58 -16.77 -7.13
N PRO A 93 16.89 -16.66 -6.85
CA PRO A 93 17.46 -17.23 -5.64
C PRO A 93 16.71 -16.70 -4.41
N GLN A 94 16.16 -17.63 -3.62
CA GLN A 94 15.38 -17.41 -2.40
C GLN A 94 16.11 -16.61 -1.30
N ALA A 95 17.31 -16.09 -1.59
CA ALA A 95 18.28 -15.48 -0.70
C ALA A 95 17.85 -14.15 -0.04
N ARG A 96 16.61 -13.69 -0.22
CA ARG A 96 16.08 -12.48 0.46
C ARG A 96 14.62 -12.60 0.95
N ARG A 97 14.10 -13.83 1.16
CA ARG A 97 12.89 -14.04 1.96
C ARG A 97 13.21 -13.87 3.45
N GLY A 98 13.57 -12.65 3.88
CA GLY A 98 13.30 -12.26 5.26
C GLY A 98 11.79 -12.29 5.51
N SER A 99 11.35 -12.22 6.78
CA SER A 99 9.93 -12.18 7.16
C SER A 99 9.20 -11.08 6.37
N ARG A 100 8.37 -11.44 5.39
CA ARG A 100 7.64 -10.52 4.49
C ARG A 100 6.17 -10.84 4.56
N ILE A 101 5.33 -9.81 4.40
CA ILE A 101 3.89 -9.96 4.29
C ILE A 101 3.59 -10.33 2.84
N THR A 102 3.19 -11.58 2.62
CA THR A 102 2.88 -12.13 1.28
C THR A 102 1.51 -12.79 1.22
N ASP A 103 0.93 -13.16 2.36
CA ASP A 103 -0.36 -13.84 2.46
C ASP A 103 -1.43 -12.91 3.05
N PHE A 104 -2.56 -12.84 2.35
CA PHE A 104 -3.76 -12.07 2.70
C PHE A 104 -5.00 -12.96 2.74
N SER A 105 -4.88 -14.28 2.60
CA SER A 105 -6.02 -15.21 2.49
C SER A 105 -6.96 -15.19 3.70
N GLU A 106 -6.43 -14.88 4.89
CA GLU A 106 -7.19 -14.81 6.15
C GLU A 106 -7.61 -13.39 6.55
N ILE A 107 -7.40 -12.38 5.68
CA ILE A 107 -7.86 -11.02 5.93
C ILE A 107 -8.63 -10.48 4.72
N ASP A 108 -9.82 -9.95 5.00
CA ASP A 108 -10.70 -9.36 4.01
C ASP A 108 -11.15 -7.94 4.41
N ALA A 109 -11.92 -7.29 3.53
CA ALA A 109 -12.47 -5.97 3.77
C ALA A 109 -13.29 -5.91 5.07
N GLU A 110 -14.10 -6.94 5.34
CA GLU A 110 -14.91 -7.03 6.55
C GLU A 110 -14.03 -7.07 7.81
N THR A 111 -12.95 -7.84 7.78
CA THR A 111 -11.98 -7.93 8.87
C THR A 111 -11.35 -6.56 9.17
N ILE A 112 -10.98 -5.80 8.14
CA ILE A 112 -10.45 -4.44 8.30
C ILE A 112 -11.52 -3.49 8.88
N LYS A 113 -12.78 -3.59 8.45
CA LYS A 113 -13.90 -2.83 9.02
C LYS A 113 -14.12 -3.16 10.50
N ARG A 114 -14.06 -4.44 10.87
CA ARG A 114 -14.17 -4.90 12.27
C ARG A 114 -13.05 -4.33 13.15
N PHE A 115 -11.82 -4.25 12.66
CA PHE A 115 -10.74 -3.56 13.38
C PHE A 115 -11.08 -2.10 13.68
N ASN A 116 -11.69 -1.38 12.73
CA ASN A 116 -12.14 0.00 12.98
C ASN A 116 -13.27 0.06 14.02
N TYR A 117 -14.27 -0.81 13.89
CA TYR A 117 -15.41 -0.86 14.80
C TYR A 117 -15.03 -1.19 16.24
N ALA A 118 -14.04 -2.07 16.44
CA ALA A 118 -13.55 -2.47 17.77
C ALA A 118 -13.06 -1.29 18.63
N PHE A 119 -12.67 -0.17 18.03
CA PHE A 119 -12.28 1.04 18.77
C PHE A 119 -13.45 1.84 19.35
N TYR A 120 -14.69 1.55 18.92
CA TYR A 120 -15.89 2.23 19.39
C TYR A 120 -16.69 1.38 20.40
N SER A 121 -16.47 0.06 20.41
CA SER A 121 -17.08 -0.84 21.39
C SER A 121 -16.35 -0.84 22.73
N ASN A 122 -15.12 -0.32 22.80
CA ASN A 122 -14.34 -0.24 24.03
C ASN A 122 -14.51 1.13 24.70
N SER A 123 -15.17 1.18 25.86
CA SER A 123 -15.49 2.41 26.61
C SER A 123 -14.26 3.20 27.11
N ARG A 124 -13.06 2.62 27.05
CA ARG A 124 -11.80 3.29 27.39
C ARG A 124 -11.20 4.10 26.24
N ASP A 125 -11.66 3.88 25.00
CA ASP A 125 -11.16 4.59 23.84
C ASP A 125 -11.88 5.94 23.65
N ARG A 126 -11.10 7.03 23.57
CA ARG A 126 -11.62 8.41 23.45
C ARG A 126 -12.02 8.77 22.02
N TYR A 127 -12.81 7.93 21.36
CA TYR A 127 -13.26 8.19 20.01
C TYR A 127 -14.62 8.88 19.95
N GLY A 128 -14.70 9.89 19.09
CA GLY A 128 -15.95 10.57 18.81
C GLY A 128 -16.82 9.68 17.94
N LEU A 129 -18.01 9.34 18.44
CA LEU A 129 -19.06 8.77 17.61
C LEU A 129 -19.48 9.81 16.56
N VAL A 130 -19.70 9.36 15.33
CA VAL A 130 -20.30 10.18 14.28
C VAL A 130 -21.69 10.60 14.74
N ASN A 131 -21.93 11.91 14.80
CA ASN A 131 -23.18 12.49 15.31
C ASN A 131 -23.58 11.97 16.70
N CYS A 132 -22.61 11.63 17.55
CA CYS A 132 -22.85 11.06 18.88
C CYS A 132 -23.65 9.73 18.85
N SER A 133 -23.70 9.03 17.71
CA SER A 133 -24.49 7.81 17.51
C SER A 133 -23.60 6.63 17.10
N SER A 134 -23.70 5.53 17.87
CA SER A 134 -23.02 4.27 17.56
C SER A 134 -23.53 3.69 16.24
N GLU A 135 -24.84 3.65 16.04
CA GLU A 135 -25.50 3.14 14.83
C GLU A 135 -25.06 3.92 13.57
N THR A 136 -24.98 5.25 13.68
CA THR A 136 -24.50 6.09 12.55
C THR A 136 -23.04 5.82 12.23
N THR A 137 -22.21 5.60 13.27
CA THR A 137 -20.79 5.29 13.12
C THR A 137 -20.59 3.94 12.45
N GLU A 138 -21.28 2.91 12.96
CA GLU A 138 -21.29 1.56 12.41
C GLU A 138 -21.73 1.56 10.95
N ARG A 139 -22.87 2.19 10.63
CA ARG A 139 -23.35 2.30 9.25
C ARG A 139 -22.33 2.94 8.33
N ARG A 140 -21.62 3.99 8.76
CA ARG A 140 -20.58 4.64 7.94
C ARG A 140 -19.37 3.74 7.72
N ILE A 141 -18.96 2.98 8.73
CA ILE A 141 -17.87 2.00 8.61
C ILE A 141 -18.28 0.89 7.64
N SER A 142 -19.49 0.33 7.81
CA SER A 142 -20.03 -0.72 6.95
C SER A 142 -20.19 -0.27 5.49
N ASN A 143 -20.52 1.00 5.26
CA ASN A 143 -20.65 1.60 3.93
C ASN A 143 -19.32 1.84 3.20
N VAL A 144 -18.16 1.65 3.84
CA VAL A 144 -16.88 1.64 3.12
C VAL A 144 -16.94 0.52 2.07
N LYS A 145 -16.62 0.83 0.81
CA LYS A 145 -16.82 -0.13 -0.29
C LYS A 145 -15.75 -1.23 -0.20
N ASP A 146 -16.14 -2.50 -0.19
CA ASP A 146 -15.20 -3.62 0.00
C ASP A 146 -14.10 -3.64 -1.06
N PHE A 147 -14.46 -3.42 -2.33
CA PHE A 147 -13.50 -3.39 -3.44
C PHE A 147 -12.36 -2.39 -3.22
N GLN A 148 -12.58 -1.33 -2.43
CA GLN A 148 -11.54 -0.35 -2.11
C GLN A 148 -10.49 -0.92 -1.17
N LEU A 149 -10.89 -1.71 -0.19
CA LEU A 149 -10.00 -2.41 0.74
C LEU A 149 -9.37 -3.63 0.06
N ASP A 150 -10.15 -4.41 -0.70
CA ASP A 150 -9.65 -5.52 -1.51
C ASP A 150 -8.55 -5.07 -2.46
N ARG A 151 -8.69 -3.86 -3.01
CA ARG A 151 -7.66 -3.25 -3.84
C ARG A 151 -6.36 -2.96 -3.07
N VAL A 152 -6.44 -2.53 -1.80
CA VAL A 152 -5.25 -2.33 -0.95
C VAL A 152 -4.51 -3.66 -0.76
N MET A 153 -5.24 -4.75 -0.51
CA MET A 153 -4.67 -6.08 -0.31
C MET A 153 -4.08 -6.65 -1.61
N ARG A 154 -4.85 -6.60 -2.71
CA ARG A 154 -4.42 -7.13 -4.01
C ARG A 154 -3.24 -6.38 -4.61
N GLU A 155 -3.17 -5.06 -4.44
CA GLU A 155 -2.07 -4.25 -4.95
C GLU A 155 -0.95 -4.05 -3.92
N PHE A 156 -0.90 -4.83 -2.83
CA PHE A 156 0.13 -4.68 -1.82
C PHE A 156 1.53 -5.02 -2.37
N PRO A 157 2.58 -4.22 -2.10
CA PRO A 157 3.93 -4.51 -2.58
C PRO A 157 4.61 -5.62 -1.73
N THR A 158 4.40 -6.88 -2.11
CA THR A 158 4.86 -8.09 -1.39
C THR A 158 6.37 -8.37 -1.55
N ASP A 159 7.05 -7.67 -2.47
CA ASP A 159 8.46 -7.81 -2.81
C ASP A 159 9.37 -6.79 -2.10
N GLU A 160 8.80 -5.85 -1.34
CA GLU A 160 9.54 -4.85 -0.56
C GLU A 160 10.00 -5.39 0.81
N PRO A 161 11.11 -4.88 1.39
CA PRO A 161 11.51 -5.25 2.76
C PRO A 161 10.40 -4.98 3.79
N LEU A 162 10.35 -5.79 4.86
CA LEU A 162 9.26 -5.75 5.86
C LEU A 162 8.94 -4.35 6.39
N SER A 163 9.96 -3.58 6.76
CA SER A 163 9.76 -2.21 7.28
C SER A 163 9.11 -1.28 6.25
N GLN A 164 9.38 -1.50 4.96
CA GLN A 164 8.77 -0.78 3.85
C GLN A 164 7.34 -1.28 3.59
N GLN A 165 7.09 -2.58 3.66
CA GLN A 165 5.76 -3.19 3.59
C GLN A 165 4.83 -2.63 4.66
N CYS A 166 5.29 -2.62 5.91
CA CYS A 166 4.58 -2.02 7.04
C CYS A 166 4.28 -0.53 6.78
N ALA A 167 5.23 0.22 6.23
CA ALA A 167 5.04 1.63 5.90
C ALA A 167 4.00 1.86 4.79
N HIS A 168 4.05 1.04 3.74
CA HIS A 168 3.08 1.05 2.65
C HIS A 168 1.66 0.75 3.16
N TRP A 169 1.50 -0.27 4.00
CA TRP A 169 0.21 -0.62 4.61
C TRP A 169 -0.38 0.55 5.39
N VAL A 170 0.41 1.13 6.30
CA VAL A 170 -0.08 2.22 7.15
C VAL A 170 -0.36 3.48 6.34
N ARG A 171 0.48 3.81 5.35
CA ARG A 171 0.21 4.93 4.44
C ARG A 171 -1.07 4.71 3.65
N ALA A 172 -1.29 3.52 3.09
CA ALA A 172 -2.47 3.24 2.29
C ALA A 172 -3.76 3.45 3.09
N ILE A 173 -3.89 2.82 4.26
CA ILE A 173 -5.10 2.92 5.07
C ILE A 173 -5.26 4.30 5.72
N SER A 174 -4.21 4.82 6.36
CA SER A 174 -4.30 6.07 7.12
C SER A 174 -4.25 7.33 6.28
N GLY A 175 -3.58 7.26 5.13
CA GLY A 175 -3.50 8.32 4.13
C GLY A 175 -4.80 8.42 3.34
N LYS A 176 -5.28 7.29 2.77
CA LYS A 176 -6.54 7.27 2.01
C LYS A 176 -7.75 7.60 2.89
N HIS A 177 -7.66 7.27 4.18
CA HIS A 177 -8.64 7.63 5.20
C HIS A 177 -10.04 7.06 4.91
N PHE A 178 -10.11 5.75 4.73
CA PHE A 178 -11.35 5.02 4.41
C PHE A 178 -12.47 5.25 5.43
N PHE A 179 -12.12 5.36 6.71
CA PHE A 179 -13.07 5.42 7.81
C PHE A 179 -13.31 6.85 8.32
N PRO A 180 -14.42 7.12 9.02
CA PRO A 180 -14.68 8.43 9.62
C PRO A 180 -13.61 8.88 10.64
N ASP A 181 -13.11 7.95 11.46
CA ASP A 181 -12.00 8.17 12.39
C ASP A 181 -11.23 6.84 12.62
N ALA A 182 -10.25 6.85 13.51
CA ALA A 182 -9.42 5.72 13.92
C ALA A 182 -8.59 5.07 12.79
N ASN A 183 -8.49 5.66 11.60
CA ASN A 183 -7.75 5.11 10.45
C ASN A 183 -6.30 4.69 10.77
N HIS A 184 -5.54 5.48 11.54
CA HIS A 184 -4.18 5.10 11.96
C HIS A 184 -4.17 3.86 12.86
N ARG A 185 -5.12 3.75 13.78
CA ARG A 185 -5.21 2.59 14.68
C ARG A 185 -5.72 1.37 13.94
N THR A 186 -6.69 1.51 13.02
CA THR A 186 -7.11 0.43 12.13
C THR A 186 -5.94 -0.07 11.31
N ALA A 187 -5.15 0.83 10.72
CA ALA A 187 -3.97 0.46 9.96
C ALA A 187 -2.94 -0.32 10.81
N MET A 188 -2.65 0.14 12.03
CA MET A 188 -1.73 -0.55 12.93
C MET A 188 -2.28 -1.89 13.43
N GLY A 189 -3.57 -1.96 13.75
CA GLY A 189 -4.23 -3.17 14.23
C GLY A 189 -4.31 -4.25 13.15
N SER A 190 -4.74 -3.89 11.94
CA SER A 190 -4.75 -4.82 10.81
C SER A 190 -3.34 -5.21 10.37
N LEU A 191 -2.35 -4.32 10.50
CA LEU A 191 -0.95 -4.68 10.28
C LEU A 191 -0.44 -5.71 11.29
N ALA A 192 -0.75 -5.53 12.58
CA ALA A 192 -0.35 -6.49 13.61
C ALA A 192 -0.94 -7.88 13.32
N ALA A 193 -2.21 -7.94 12.92
CA ALA A 193 -2.84 -9.19 12.50
C ALA A 193 -2.16 -9.79 11.26
N LEU A 194 -1.87 -8.97 10.24
CA LEU A 194 -1.14 -9.42 9.05
C LEU A 194 0.23 -9.99 9.37
N LEU A 195 0.99 -9.36 10.27
CA LEU A 195 2.28 -9.87 10.73
C LEU A 195 2.11 -11.27 11.34
N GLN A 196 1.14 -11.45 12.24
CA GLN A 196 0.86 -12.76 12.87
C GLN A 196 0.45 -13.82 11.85
N LEU A 197 -0.47 -13.48 10.94
CA LEU A 197 -0.94 -14.39 9.88
C LEU A 197 0.20 -14.82 8.94
N ASN A 198 1.19 -13.97 8.73
CA ASN A 198 2.38 -14.27 7.93
C ASN A 198 3.52 -14.90 8.75
N GLY A 199 3.26 -15.33 10.00
CA GLY A 199 4.27 -15.93 10.88
C GLY A 199 5.42 -14.98 11.24
N ILE A 200 5.17 -13.67 11.22
CA ILE A 200 6.15 -12.63 11.51
C ILE A 200 6.01 -12.18 12.96
N ASP A 201 7.10 -12.31 13.71
CA ASP A 201 7.14 -11.89 15.10
C ASP A 201 6.88 -10.37 15.23
N ILE A 202 5.90 -10.04 16.08
CA ILE A 202 5.65 -8.66 16.47
C ILE A 202 6.69 -8.26 17.52
N PRO A 203 7.44 -7.16 17.33
CA PRO A 203 8.38 -6.68 18.33
C PRO A 203 7.70 -6.43 19.69
N PRO A 204 8.30 -6.80 20.83
CA PRO A 204 7.70 -6.59 22.16
C PRO A 204 7.37 -5.12 22.46
N ALA A 205 8.08 -4.19 21.81
CA ALA A 205 7.87 -2.76 21.94
C ALA A 205 6.68 -2.24 21.13
N TRP A 206 5.95 -3.07 20.37
CA TRP A 206 4.87 -2.66 19.48
C TRP A 206 3.78 -1.84 20.21
N PRO A 207 3.24 -0.77 19.60
CA PRO A 207 3.59 -0.19 18.30
C PRO A 207 4.77 0.79 18.33
N GLY A 208 5.60 0.75 19.36
CA GLY A 208 6.76 1.61 19.55
C GLY A 208 6.48 2.77 20.51
N ARG A 209 7.51 3.17 21.29
CA ARG A 209 7.42 4.21 22.34
C ARG A 209 7.02 5.60 21.83
N HIS A 210 7.12 5.85 20.52
CA HIS A 210 6.87 7.14 19.90
C HIS A 210 5.68 7.16 18.94
N ILE A 211 4.83 6.13 18.98
CA ILE A 211 3.68 5.99 18.08
C ILE A 211 2.79 7.23 18.05
N ASP A 212 2.47 7.84 19.20
CA ASP A 212 1.60 9.02 19.27
C ASP A 212 2.18 10.21 18.48
N ARG A 213 3.50 10.39 18.55
CA ARG A 213 4.20 11.45 17.82
C ARG A 213 4.20 11.14 16.33
N THR A 214 4.46 9.88 15.95
CA THR A 214 4.40 9.43 14.55
C THR A 214 3.00 9.64 13.97
N VAL A 215 1.95 9.27 14.70
CA VAL A 215 0.56 9.48 14.30
C VAL A 215 0.25 10.97 14.14
N LEU A 216 0.67 11.83 15.06
CA LEU A 216 0.45 13.29 14.94
C LEU A 216 1.17 13.89 13.73
N LYS A 217 2.44 13.52 13.51
CA LYS A 217 3.18 13.91 12.30
C LYS A 217 2.48 13.41 11.03
N SER A 218 1.98 12.18 11.04
CA SER A 218 1.27 11.58 9.91
C SER A 218 -0.03 12.32 9.61
N LYS A 219 -0.80 12.70 10.65
CA LYS A 219 -1.99 13.54 10.49
C LYS A 219 -1.65 14.90 9.88
N PHE A 220 -0.53 15.51 10.26
CA PHE A 220 -0.08 16.77 9.66
C PHE A 220 0.27 16.59 8.17
N VAL A 221 1.14 15.64 7.85
CA VAL A 221 1.58 15.37 6.48
C VAL A 221 0.39 15.06 5.57
N ARG A 222 -0.55 14.21 6.01
CA ARG A 222 -1.77 13.88 5.27
C ARG A 222 -2.68 15.08 5.02
N ASN A 223 -2.78 16.03 5.96
CA ASN A 223 -3.70 17.17 5.79
C ASN A 223 -3.10 18.31 4.95
N PHE A 224 -1.77 18.40 4.83
CA PHE A 224 -1.11 19.60 4.29
C PHE A 224 -0.04 19.33 3.22
N VAL A 225 0.46 18.10 3.09
CA VAL A 225 1.63 17.80 2.26
C VAL A 225 1.32 16.77 1.18
N VAL A 226 0.53 15.75 1.50
CA VAL A 226 0.26 14.63 0.57
C VAL A 226 -1.24 14.42 0.38
N ASP A 227 -1.62 14.08 -0.85
CA ASP A 227 -2.95 13.57 -1.19
C ASP A 227 -2.84 12.11 -1.62
N VAL A 228 -3.38 11.21 -0.79
CA VAL A 228 -3.31 9.77 -1.02
C VAL A 228 -4.55 9.30 -1.76
N ARG A 229 -4.31 8.84 -2.98
CA ARG A 229 -5.30 8.36 -3.94
C ARG A 229 -4.95 6.96 -4.39
N PHE A 230 -5.86 6.33 -5.13
CA PHE A 230 -5.64 4.97 -5.60
C PHE A 230 -4.56 4.84 -6.68
N ASP A 231 -4.37 5.86 -7.49
CA ASP A 231 -3.31 5.95 -8.50
C ASP A 231 -1.92 6.11 -7.88
N ASN A 232 -1.82 6.69 -6.68
CA ASN A 232 -0.57 6.93 -5.97
C ASN A 232 -0.46 6.16 -4.63
N LEU A 233 -1.24 5.09 -4.45
CA LEU A 233 -1.42 4.39 -3.17
C LEU A 233 -0.11 3.86 -2.57
N TRP A 234 0.88 3.60 -3.42
CA TRP A 234 2.16 3.01 -3.05
C TRP A 234 3.33 3.99 -3.23
N ARG A 235 3.06 5.30 -3.35
CA ARG A 235 4.10 6.32 -3.45
C ARG A 235 4.93 6.42 -2.20
N ARG A 236 6.26 6.51 -2.38
CA ARG A 236 7.24 6.75 -1.31
C ARG A 236 7.36 8.25 -0.99
N ASP A 237 6.25 8.86 -0.60
CA ASP A 237 6.20 10.28 -0.21
C ASP A 237 6.52 10.52 1.27
N GLU A 238 6.32 11.75 1.75
CA GLU A 238 6.60 12.13 3.14
C GLU A 238 5.82 11.31 4.18
N GLN A 239 4.61 10.84 3.84
CA GLN A 239 3.85 10.00 4.76
C GLN A 239 4.45 8.59 4.80
N TYR A 240 4.89 8.05 3.66
CA TYR A 240 5.64 6.79 3.61
C TYR A 240 6.95 6.90 4.37
N ILE A 241 7.76 7.93 4.14
CA ILE A 241 9.08 8.12 4.76
C ILE A 241 8.95 8.15 6.29
N LEU A 242 7.92 8.85 6.80
CA LEU A 242 7.62 8.90 8.22
C LEU A 242 7.35 7.51 8.81
N TRP A 243 6.50 6.71 8.16
CA TRP A 243 6.17 5.35 8.63
C TRP A 243 7.33 4.39 8.45
N HIS A 244 8.08 4.50 7.35
CA HIS A 244 9.26 3.68 7.11
C HIS A 244 10.30 3.90 8.21
N ARG A 245 10.64 5.15 8.56
CA ARG A 245 11.54 5.45 9.68
C ARG A 245 11.06 4.84 10.99
N HIS A 246 9.76 4.94 11.26
CA HIS A 246 9.16 4.36 12.46
C HIS A 246 9.33 2.82 12.51
N PHE A 247 9.03 2.11 11.42
CA PHE A 247 9.20 0.65 11.37
C PHE A 247 10.66 0.22 11.31
N THR A 248 11.55 0.96 10.64
CA THR A 248 12.99 0.71 10.69
C THR A 248 13.51 0.80 12.13
N ALA A 249 13.10 1.82 12.89
CA ALA A 249 13.47 1.95 14.29
C ALA A 249 12.89 0.79 15.14
N LEU A 250 11.64 0.40 14.89
CA LEU A 250 10.94 -0.65 15.63
C LEU A 250 11.53 -2.05 15.40
N PHE A 251 11.89 -2.40 14.17
CA PHE A 251 12.41 -3.73 13.82
C PHE A 251 13.93 -3.89 13.98
N HIS A 252 14.70 -2.80 13.91
CA HIS A 252 16.17 -2.88 13.96
C HIS A 252 16.79 -2.32 15.25
N ASP A 253 15.97 -2.00 16.27
CA ASP A 253 16.39 -1.35 17.52
C ASP A 253 17.39 -0.21 17.30
N SER A 254 17.24 0.49 16.18
CA SER A 254 18.10 1.61 15.85
C SER A 254 17.67 2.74 16.76
N LYS A 255 18.48 3.03 17.78
CA LYS A 255 18.35 4.23 18.62
C LYS A 255 18.14 5.41 17.68
N GLU A 256 16.92 5.91 17.58
CA GLU A 256 16.62 7.10 16.78
C GLU A 256 17.65 8.16 17.16
N ARG A 257 18.44 8.63 16.17
CA ARG A 257 19.39 9.72 16.37
C ARG A 257 18.61 10.96 16.83
N GLN A 258 18.58 11.14 18.15
CA GLN A 258 18.43 12.35 18.94
C GLN A 258 17.27 13.34 18.67
N SER A 259 16.70 13.78 19.79
CA SER A 259 16.38 15.18 20.10
C SER A 259 15.59 15.95 19.05
N HIS A 260 14.27 15.85 19.12
CA HIS A 260 13.43 16.87 18.50
C HIS A 260 13.03 17.92 19.54
N ARG A 261 13.56 19.13 19.33
CA ARG A 261 13.34 20.40 20.05
C ARG A 261 11.87 20.82 20.26
N ILE A 262 10.89 20.11 19.66
CA ILE A 262 9.47 20.49 19.64
C ILE A 262 8.66 19.41 20.36
N SER A 263 8.03 19.78 21.47
CA SER A 263 7.17 18.89 22.26
C SER A 263 5.96 18.41 21.45
N THR A 264 5.46 17.22 21.76
CA THR A 264 4.22 16.65 21.18
C THR A 264 3.03 17.61 21.34
N GLN A 265 3.03 18.42 22.41
CA GLN A 265 2.03 19.44 22.68
C GLN A 265 1.99 20.53 21.60
N ARG A 266 3.16 21.08 21.21
CA ARG A 266 3.24 22.09 20.14
C ARG A 266 2.75 21.56 18.79
N LEU A 267 3.00 20.29 18.48
CA LEU A 267 2.49 19.65 17.26
C LEU A 267 0.96 19.57 17.25
N LYS A 268 0.34 19.25 18.41
CA LYS A 268 -1.13 19.25 18.55
C LYS A 268 -1.70 20.65 18.34
N GLU A 269 -1.12 21.66 18.99
CA GLU A 269 -1.53 23.06 18.87
C GLU A 269 -1.44 23.55 17.42
N SER A 270 -0.33 23.27 16.72
CA SER A 270 -0.18 23.61 15.30
C SER A 270 -1.24 22.95 14.42
N LEU A 271 -1.54 21.66 14.65
CA LEU A 271 -2.55 20.93 13.89
C LEU A 271 -3.96 21.51 14.11
N GLU A 272 -4.30 21.86 15.36
CA GLU A 272 -5.59 22.46 15.69
C GLU A 272 -5.74 23.86 15.07
N ASN A 273 -4.70 24.69 15.14
CA ASN A 273 -4.71 26.02 14.54
C ASN A 273 -4.84 25.97 13.01
N ALA A 274 -4.13 25.04 12.36
CA ALA A 274 -4.22 24.87 10.91
C ALA A 274 -5.63 24.40 10.50
N ARG A 275 -6.26 23.48 11.25
CA ARG A 275 -7.65 23.05 11.02
C ARG A 275 -8.68 24.16 11.17
N LYS A 276 -8.46 25.12 12.08
CA LYS A 276 -9.34 26.29 12.26
C LYS A 276 -9.22 27.28 11.10
N THR A 277 -8.02 27.40 10.54
CA THR A 277 -7.73 28.35 9.45
C THR A 277 -8.32 27.89 8.11
N VAL A 278 -8.32 26.58 7.83
CA VAL A 278 -8.89 25.98 6.61
C VAL A 278 -10.43 25.93 6.61
N ARG A 279 -11.08 26.13 7.76
CA ARG A 279 -12.55 26.13 7.91
C ARG A 279 -13.19 27.53 7.82
N ARG A 280 -12.41 28.58 7.59
CA ARG A 280 -12.87 29.93 7.27
C ARG A 280 -12.76 30.15 5.78
#